data_AF-A0A3B9YTC9-F1
#
_entry.id   AF-A0A3B9YTC9-F1
#
_cell.length_a   1.000
_cell.length_b   1.000
_cell.length_c   1.000
_cell.angle_alpha   90.00
_cell.angle_beta   90.00
_cell.angle_gamma   90.00
#
_symmetry.space_group_name_H-M   'P 1'
#
loop_
_entity.id
_entity.type
_entity.pdbx_description
1 polymer ?
#
loop_
_entity_poly.entity_id
_entity_poly.type
_entity_poly.pdbx_seq_one_letter_code
_entity_poly.pdbx_strand_id
1 'polypeptide(L)'
;LAQTEAKVEKLKREREQLGGVNLRADEEAQECETRLTTLLNERTDLESAIAKLRGAISALNREGRERLTGAFDTVNENFQKLFKTLFQGGEAHLLLADHEDPLQAGLDIIARPPGKKPASLSLLSGGEQALTALALIFAVFLVNPAPICV
;
A
#
# COMPACT_ATOMS: atom_id res chain seq x y z
N LEU A 1 -5.05 -80.59 4.53
CA LEU A 1 -3.57 -80.45 4.57
C LEU A 1 -3.09 -79.55 3.44
N ALA A 2 -3.25 -79.91 2.16
CA ALA A 2 -2.81 -79.12 1.00
C ALA A 2 -3.34 -77.67 0.93
N GLN A 3 -4.62 -77.43 1.23
CA GLN A 3 -5.20 -76.07 1.26
C GLN A 3 -4.58 -75.19 2.36
N THR A 4 -4.25 -75.79 3.49
CA THR A 4 -3.65 -75.10 4.64
C THR A 4 -2.21 -74.70 4.31
N GLU A 5 -1.45 -75.58 3.66
CA GLU A 5 -0.08 -75.32 3.20
C GLU A 5 -0.02 -74.21 2.15
N ALA A 6 -0.92 -74.23 1.16
CA ALA A 6 -1.01 -73.16 0.16
C ALA A 6 -1.32 -71.80 0.79
N LYS A 7 -2.16 -71.77 1.83
CA LYS A 7 -2.51 -70.55 2.56
C LYS A 7 -1.33 -70.01 3.37
N VAL A 8 -0.54 -70.89 3.99
CA VAL A 8 0.68 -70.52 4.73
C VAL A 8 1.74 -69.93 3.79
N GLU A 9 1.96 -70.54 2.62
CA GLU A 9 2.93 -70.01 1.65
C GLU A 9 2.50 -68.67 1.06
N LYS A 10 1.20 -68.46 0.83
CA LYS A 10 0.68 -67.15 0.42
C LYS A 10 0.96 -66.08 1.48
N LEU A 11 0.65 -66.37 2.75
CA LEU A 11 0.87 -65.44 3.86
C LEU A 11 2.36 -65.13 4.10
N LYS A 12 3.26 -66.11 3.89
CA LYS A 12 4.71 -65.88 3.97
C LYS A 12 5.21 -64.95 2.88
N ARG A 13 4.74 -65.13 1.63
CA ARG A 13 5.10 -64.24 0.51
C ARG A 13 4.57 -62.82 0.73
N GLU A 14 3.34 -62.68 1.23
CA GLU A 14 2.77 -61.37 1.59
C GLU A 14 3.59 -60.70 2.70
N ARG A 15 4.01 -61.45 3.72
CA ARG A 15 4.91 -60.95 4.78
C ARG A 15 6.27 -60.51 4.24
N GLU A 16 6.87 -61.26 3.32
CA GLU A 16 8.15 -60.87 2.69
C GLU A 16 8.02 -59.63 1.80
N GLN A 17 6.89 -59.46 1.11
CA GLN A 17 6.61 -58.27 0.30
C GLN A 17 6.46 -56.98 1.12
N LEU A 18 6.04 -57.08 2.39
CA LEU A 18 5.94 -55.93 3.30
C LEU A 18 7.31 -55.34 3.70
N GLY A 19 8.40 -56.07 3.45
CA GLY A 19 9.74 -55.65 3.83
C GLY A 19 10.03 -55.77 5.32
N GLY A 20 11.20 -55.29 5.75
CA GLY A 20 11.62 -55.34 7.16
C GLY A 20 10.83 -54.35 8.03
N VAL A 21 10.64 -54.70 9.31
CA VAL A 21 10.07 -53.78 10.31
C VAL A 21 11.04 -52.62 10.54
N ASN A 22 10.58 -51.38 10.34
CA ASN A 22 11.36 -50.21 10.73
C ASN A 22 11.32 -50.06 12.26
N LEU A 23 12.37 -50.52 12.92
CA LEU A 23 12.49 -50.46 14.38
C LEU A 23 12.62 -49.03 14.93
N ARG A 24 12.88 -48.04 14.05
CA ARG A 24 13.00 -46.62 14.41
C ARG A 24 11.76 -45.81 14.03
N ALA A 25 10.70 -46.45 13.54
CA ALA A 25 9.51 -45.76 13.07
C ALA A 25 8.90 -44.83 14.13
N ASP A 26 8.87 -45.28 15.39
CA ASP A 26 8.35 -44.46 16.50
C ASP A 26 9.22 -43.23 16.79
N GLU A 27 10.56 -43.39 16.76
CA GLU A 27 11.50 -42.26 16.93
C GLU A 27 11.37 -41.25 15.78
N GLU A 28 11.34 -41.73 14.54
CA GLU A 28 11.20 -40.89 13.33
C GLU A 28 9.85 -40.16 13.29
N ALA A 29 8.77 -40.82 13.75
CA ALA A 29 7.46 -40.21 13.87
C ALA A 29 7.47 -39.07 14.90
N GLN A 30 8.07 -39.29 16.08
CA GLN A 30 8.20 -38.26 17.11
C GLN A 30 9.07 -37.08 16.65
N GLU A 31 10.17 -37.32 15.95
CA GLU A 31 10.99 -36.26 15.36
C GLU A 31 10.20 -35.43 14.33
N CYS A 32 9.46 -36.09 13.44
CA CYS A 32 8.63 -35.43 12.45
C CYS A 32 7.51 -34.60 13.10
N GLU A 33 6.84 -35.15 14.12
CA GLU A 33 5.78 -34.45 14.84
C GLU A 33 6.32 -33.22 15.58
N THR A 34 7.51 -33.33 16.19
CA THR A 34 8.19 -32.21 16.85
C THR A 34 8.52 -31.11 15.84
N ARG A 35 9.13 -31.47 14.70
CA ARG A 35 9.44 -30.50 13.62
C ARG A 35 8.18 -29.84 13.07
N LEU A 36 7.13 -30.63 12.84
CA LEU A 36 5.84 -30.12 12.36
C LEU A 36 5.24 -29.11 13.35
N THR A 37 5.25 -29.44 14.64
CA THR A 37 4.73 -28.56 15.69
C THR A 37 5.49 -27.23 15.74
N THR A 38 6.83 -27.27 15.65
CA THR A 38 7.65 -26.06 15.58
C THR A 38 7.30 -25.20 14.36
N LEU A 39 7.22 -25.81 13.17
CA LEU A 39 6.89 -25.09 11.93
C LEU A 39 5.48 -24.48 11.97
N LEU A 40 4.51 -25.16 12.58
CA LEU A 40 3.15 -24.65 12.75
C LEU A 40 3.11 -23.43 13.69
N ASN A 41 3.89 -23.46 14.77
CA ASN A 41 4.02 -22.33 15.69
C ASN A 41 4.67 -21.13 14.99
N GLU A 42 5.79 -21.34 14.30
CA GLU A 42 6.47 -20.29 13.53
C GLU A 42 5.57 -19.69 12.45
N ARG A 43 4.81 -20.52 11.74
CA ARG A 43 3.81 -20.07 10.77
C ARG A 43 2.77 -19.17 11.43
N THR A 44 2.24 -19.59 12.58
CA THR A 44 1.19 -18.84 13.29
C THR A 44 1.71 -17.48 13.76
N ASP A 45 2.96 -17.44 14.25
CA ASP A 45 3.62 -16.20 14.65
C ASP A 45 3.82 -15.26 13.45
N LEU A 46 4.24 -15.79 12.30
CA LEU A 46 4.37 -15.02 11.06
C LEU A 46 3.03 -14.46 10.58
N GLU A 47 1.96 -15.27 10.61
CA GLU A 47 0.61 -14.83 10.24
C GLU A 47 0.12 -13.70 11.16
N SER A 48 0.37 -13.82 12.47
CA SER A 48 0.09 -12.77 13.46
C SER A 48 0.89 -11.50 13.21
N ALA A 49 2.18 -11.61 12.89
CA ALA A 49 3.03 -10.47 12.56
C ALA A 49 2.55 -9.75 11.29
N ILE A 50 2.17 -10.51 10.24
CA ILE A 50 1.60 -9.95 9.00
C ILE A 50 0.29 -9.20 9.29
N ALA A 51 -0.59 -9.77 10.12
CA ALA A 51 -1.84 -9.12 10.49
C ALA A 51 -1.60 -7.79 11.23
N LYS A 52 -0.65 -7.77 12.18
CA LYS A 52 -0.25 -6.55 12.89
C LYS A 52 0.30 -5.49 11.95
N LEU A 53 1.20 -5.86 11.03
CA LEU A 53 1.78 -4.94 10.06
C LEU A 53 0.71 -4.34 9.14
N ARG A 54 -0.22 -5.16 8.65
CA ARG A 54 -1.35 -4.68 7.83
C ARG A 54 -2.24 -3.69 8.59
N GLY A 55 -2.51 -3.98 9.87
CA GLY A 55 -3.24 -3.05 10.74
C GLY A 55 -2.52 -1.71 10.92
N ALA A 56 -1.21 -1.75 11.16
CA ALA A 56 -0.38 -0.54 11.30
C ALA A 56 -0.36 0.29 10.01
N ILE A 57 -0.21 -0.35 8.85
CA ILE A 57 -0.27 0.33 7.54
C ILE A 57 -1.63 1.00 7.35
N SER A 58 -2.73 0.32 7.69
CA SER A 58 -4.08 0.90 7.57
C SER A 58 -4.27 2.12 8.47
N ALA A 59 -3.74 2.08 9.70
CA ALA A 59 -3.81 3.22 10.61
C ALA A 59 -2.99 4.41 10.09
N LEU A 60 -1.77 4.15 9.60
CA LEU A 60 -0.90 5.17 9.03
C LEU A 60 -1.48 5.79 7.77
N ASN A 61 -2.09 4.99 6.89
CA ASN A 61 -2.77 5.50 5.69
C ASN A 61 -3.96 6.39 6.04
N ARG A 62 -4.73 6.04 7.09
CA ARG A 62 -5.85 6.90 7.54
C ARG A 62 -5.35 8.25 8.04
N GLU A 63 -4.36 8.24 8.92
CA GLU A 63 -3.75 9.47 9.44
C GLU A 63 -3.11 10.30 8.32
N GLY A 64 -2.44 9.63 7.37
CA GLY A 64 -1.87 10.24 6.19
C GLY A 64 -2.91 10.94 5.32
N ARG A 65 -4.07 10.30 5.08
CA ARG A 65 -5.18 10.90 4.32
C ARG A 65 -5.74 12.14 5.00
N GLU A 66 -5.96 12.09 6.30
CA GLU A 66 -6.48 13.23 7.07
C GLU A 66 -5.52 14.42 7.01
N ARG A 67 -4.23 14.17 7.24
CA ARG A 67 -3.20 15.22 7.17
C ARG A 67 -3.03 15.78 5.77
N LEU A 68 -3.00 14.92 4.74
CA LEU A 68 -2.86 15.34 3.36
C LEU A 68 -4.04 16.21 2.92
N THR A 69 -5.27 15.79 3.24
CA THR A 69 -6.48 16.54 2.90
C THR A 69 -6.49 17.90 3.59
N GLY A 70 -6.18 17.95 4.90
CA GLY A 70 -6.09 19.22 5.62
C GLY A 70 -5.00 20.16 5.08
N ALA A 71 -3.84 19.61 4.72
CA ALA A 71 -2.77 20.38 4.09
C ALA A 71 -3.18 20.88 2.70
N PHE A 72 -3.83 20.03 1.89
CA PHE A 72 -4.32 20.38 0.57
C PHE A 72 -5.33 21.52 0.61
N ASP A 73 -6.31 21.46 1.52
CA ASP A 73 -7.32 22.51 1.70
C ASP A 73 -6.66 23.84 2.08
N THR A 74 -5.72 23.81 3.02
CA THR A 74 -4.98 25.00 3.46
C THR A 74 -4.15 25.60 2.31
N VAL A 75 -3.46 24.76 1.52
CA VAL A 75 -2.70 25.21 0.35
C VAL A 75 -3.63 25.79 -0.71
N ASN A 76 -4.78 25.16 -0.98
CA ASN A 76 -5.76 25.63 -1.96
C ASN A 76 -6.33 27.00 -1.58
N GLU A 77 -6.65 27.23 -0.31
CA GLU A 77 -7.10 28.55 0.17
C GLU A 77 -6.03 29.64 0.00
N ASN A 78 -4.79 29.34 0.36
CA ASN A 78 -3.68 30.28 0.22
C ASN A 78 -3.37 30.57 -1.25
N PHE A 79 -3.43 29.54 -2.09
CA PHE A 79 -3.26 29.65 -3.53
C PHE A 79 -4.32 30.56 -4.16
N GLN A 80 -5.60 30.38 -3.81
CA GLN A 80 -6.69 31.26 -4.26
C GLN A 80 -6.44 32.73 -3.91
N LYS A 81 -6.04 33.00 -2.66
CA LYS A 81 -5.75 34.36 -2.18
C LYS A 81 -4.57 34.99 -2.91
N LEU A 82 -3.47 34.24 -3.06
CA LEU A 82 -2.25 34.71 -3.72
C LEU A 82 -2.46 34.92 -5.22
N PHE A 83 -3.16 34.01 -5.89
CA PHE A 83 -3.48 34.14 -7.30
C PHE A 83 -4.29 35.42 -7.57
N LYS A 84 -5.36 35.64 -6.81
CA LYS A 84 -6.19 36.85 -6.93
C LYS A 84 -5.39 38.13 -6.69
N THR A 85 -4.43 38.09 -5.77
CA THR A 85 -3.55 39.23 -5.47
C THR A 85 -2.57 39.51 -6.60
N LEU A 86 -1.94 38.47 -7.15
CA LEU A 86 -0.94 38.60 -8.22
C LEU A 86 -1.56 39.02 -9.57
N PHE A 87 -2.74 38.48 -9.89
CA PHE A 87 -3.45 38.77 -11.15
C PHE A 87 -4.45 39.94 -11.03
N GLN A 88 -4.55 40.57 -9.85
CA GLN A 88 -5.50 41.66 -9.55
C GLN A 88 -6.96 41.30 -9.91
N GLY A 89 -7.32 40.02 -9.75
CA GLY A 89 -8.57 39.43 -10.22
C GLY A 89 -8.39 37.98 -10.68
N GLY A 90 -9.48 37.36 -11.13
CA GLY A 90 -9.48 35.95 -11.52
C GLY A 90 -9.62 34.99 -10.34
N GLU A 91 -9.68 33.70 -10.66
CA GLU A 91 -9.90 32.60 -9.72
C GLU A 91 -9.02 31.42 -10.11
N ALA A 92 -8.41 30.73 -9.15
CA ALA A 92 -7.67 29.50 -9.41
C ALA A 92 -7.88 28.53 -8.26
N HIS A 93 -7.97 27.24 -8.54
CA HIS A 93 -8.16 26.22 -7.52
C HIS A 93 -7.42 24.93 -7.89
N LEU A 94 -7.11 24.16 -6.87
CA LEU A 94 -6.51 22.84 -6.99
C LEU A 94 -7.60 21.77 -7.04
N LEU A 95 -7.40 20.76 -7.88
CA LEU A 95 -8.25 19.58 -7.95
C LEU A 95 -7.38 18.32 -7.79
N LEU A 96 -7.92 17.33 -7.09
CA LEU A 96 -7.34 15.98 -7.06
C LEU A 96 -7.83 15.25 -8.31
N ALA A 97 -6.89 14.82 -9.16
CA ALA A 97 -7.17 14.18 -10.43
C ALA A 97 -7.02 12.65 -10.32
N ASP A 98 -7.72 11.94 -11.20
CA ASP A 98 -7.48 10.53 -11.56
C ASP A 98 -7.65 9.46 -10.46
N HIS A 99 -8.07 9.82 -9.24
CA HIS A 99 -8.34 8.82 -8.20
C HIS A 99 -9.21 9.33 -7.04
N GLU A 100 -9.98 8.44 -6.40
CA GLU A 100 -10.78 8.77 -5.20
C GLU A 100 -9.93 8.82 -3.91
N ASP A 101 -8.81 8.09 -3.86
CA ASP A 101 -7.86 8.13 -2.73
C ASP A 101 -6.88 9.32 -2.89
N PRO A 102 -6.90 10.31 -1.97
CA PRO A 102 -6.00 11.46 -2.02
C PRO A 102 -4.51 11.08 -2.02
N LEU A 103 -4.14 9.93 -1.45
CA LEU A 103 -2.75 9.46 -1.43
C LEU A 103 -2.23 8.99 -2.79
N GLN A 104 -3.13 8.70 -3.74
CA GLN A 104 -2.80 8.21 -5.07
C GLN A 104 -3.22 9.17 -6.19
N ALA A 105 -4.02 10.18 -5.86
CA ALA A 105 -4.51 11.16 -6.81
C ALA A 105 -3.37 12.06 -7.33
N GLY A 106 -3.47 12.39 -8.61
CA GLY A 106 -2.68 13.47 -9.20
C GLY A 106 -3.18 14.84 -8.74
N LEU A 107 -2.45 15.90 -9.10
CA LEU A 107 -2.84 17.28 -8.81
C LEU A 107 -3.05 18.04 -10.11
N ASP A 108 -4.25 18.55 -10.31
CA ASP A 108 -4.62 19.42 -11.41
C ASP A 108 -4.81 20.85 -10.93
N ILE A 109 -4.36 21.79 -11.75
CA ILE A 109 -4.45 23.23 -11.48
C ILE A 109 -5.38 23.84 -12.52
N ILE A 110 -6.51 24.35 -12.04
CA ILE A 110 -7.45 25.10 -12.86
C ILE A 110 -7.33 26.58 -12.51
N ALA A 111 -7.04 27.39 -13.51
CA ALA A 111 -6.92 28.83 -13.34
C ALA A 111 -7.80 29.57 -14.36
N ARG A 112 -8.35 30.69 -13.90
CA ARG A 112 -9.17 31.61 -14.66
C ARG A 112 -8.62 33.02 -14.49
N PRO A 113 -7.71 33.45 -15.37
CA PRO A 113 -7.25 34.83 -15.41
C PRO A 113 -8.40 35.82 -15.65
N PRO A 114 -8.26 37.10 -15.27
CA PRO A 114 -9.29 38.12 -15.49
C PRO A 114 -9.64 38.22 -16.98
N GLY A 115 -10.93 38.08 -17.31
CA GLY A 115 -11.42 38.16 -18.69
C GLY A 115 -11.31 36.88 -19.52
N LYS A 116 -10.78 35.76 -18.97
CA LYS A 116 -10.68 34.46 -19.66
C LYS A 116 -11.59 33.39 -19.06
N LYS A 117 -11.77 32.30 -19.81
CA LYS A 117 -12.45 31.07 -19.35
C LYS A 117 -11.49 30.25 -18.46
N PRO A 118 -12.01 29.44 -17.53
CA PRO A 118 -11.19 28.53 -16.74
C PRO A 118 -10.48 27.54 -17.67
N ALA A 119 -9.18 27.34 -17.45
CA ALA A 119 -8.35 26.44 -18.23
C ALA A 119 -7.33 25.74 -17.32
N SER A 120 -6.87 24.57 -17.75
CA SER A 120 -5.75 23.89 -17.12
C SER A 120 -4.45 24.67 -17.30
N LEU A 121 -3.49 24.49 -16.40
CA LEU A 121 -2.18 25.16 -16.47
C LEU A 121 -1.53 25.05 -17.86
N SER A 122 -1.59 23.88 -18.50
CA SER A 122 -1.00 23.61 -19.82
C SER A 122 -1.55 24.48 -20.96
N LEU A 123 -2.74 25.07 -20.79
CA LEU A 123 -3.44 25.86 -21.82
C LEU A 123 -3.28 27.38 -21.64
N LEU A 124 -2.56 27.82 -20.61
CA LEU A 124 -2.29 29.24 -20.34
C LEU A 124 -1.09 29.76 -21.16
N SER A 125 -0.98 31.09 -21.30
CA SER A 125 0.24 31.67 -21.89
C SER A 125 1.45 31.48 -20.97
N GLY A 126 2.67 31.42 -21.51
CA GLY A 126 3.87 31.15 -20.69
C GLY A 126 4.09 32.10 -19.52
N GLY A 127 3.70 33.38 -19.65
CA GLY A 127 3.75 34.34 -18.53
C GLY A 127 2.70 34.06 -17.45
N GLU A 128 1.49 33.70 -17.86
CA GLU A 128 0.41 33.29 -16.93
C GLU A 128 0.76 31.98 -16.23
N GLN A 129 1.37 31.02 -16.94
CA GLN A 129 1.88 29.77 -16.36
C GLN A 129 2.93 30.04 -15.28
N ALA A 130 3.92 30.89 -15.56
CA ALA A 130 4.98 31.22 -14.61
C ALA A 130 4.42 31.87 -13.34
N LEU A 131 3.51 32.85 -13.48
CA LEU A 131 2.87 33.51 -12.33
C LEU A 131 1.98 32.57 -11.54
N THR A 132 1.24 31.68 -12.21
CA THR A 132 0.40 30.67 -11.54
C THR A 132 1.26 29.68 -10.75
N ALA A 133 2.36 29.21 -11.34
CA ALA A 133 3.31 28.32 -10.66
C ALA A 133 3.96 29.00 -9.45
N LEU A 134 4.35 30.28 -9.59
CA LEU A 134 4.91 31.07 -8.50
C LEU A 134 3.90 31.24 -7.34
N ALA A 135 2.63 31.49 -7.67
CA ALA A 135 1.56 31.60 -6.68
C ALA A 135 1.39 30.30 -5.88
N LEU A 136 1.49 29.14 -6.55
CA LEU A 136 1.41 27.83 -5.90
C LEU A 136 2.61 27.58 -4.98
N ILE A 137 3.83 27.87 -5.45
CA ILE A 137 5.05 27.73 -4.64
C ILE A 137 4.94 28.55 -3.35
N PHE A 138 4.53 29.81 -3.44
CA PHE A 138 4.33 30.65 -2.26
C PHE A 138 3.18 30.17 -1.36
N ALA A 139 2.09 29.64 -1.93
CA ALA A 139 1.01 29.06 -1.15
C ALA A 139 1.48 27.88 -0.29
N VAL A 140 2.33 27.01 -0.85
CA VAL A 140 2.93 25.89 -0.11
C VAL A 140 3.87 26.39 0.99
N PHE A 141 4.68 27.42 0.72
CA PHE A 141 5.56 28.01 1.73
C PHE A 141 4.81 28.62 2.91
N LEU A 142 3.60 29.15 2.72
CA LEU A 142 2.79 29.67 3.83
C LEU A 142 2.26 28.57 4.76
N VAL A 143 2.11 27.34 4.26
CA VAL A 143 1.61 26.20 5.04
C VAL A 143 2.75 25.50 5.78
N ASN A 144 3.89 25.33 5.13
CA ASN A 144 5.11 24.80 5.75
C ASN A 144 6.29 25.71 5.38
N PRO A 145 6.61 26.73 6.20
CA PRO A 145 7.67 27.66 5.90
C PRO A 145 9.02 26.95 5.99
N ALA A 146 9.65 26.75 4.83
CA ALA A 146 11.04 26.32 4.78
C ALA A 146 11.94 27.49 5.21
N PRO A 147 13.05 27.22 5.91
CA PRO A 147 13.96 28.27 6.35
C PRO A 147 14.67 29.02 5.20
N ILE A 148 14.71 28.45 3.98
CA ILE A 148 15.37 29.05 2.79
C ILE A 148 14.60 28.65 1.52
N CYS A 149 14.49 29.58 0.55
CA CYS A 149 14.05 29.34 -0.84
C CYS A 149 15.09 29.97 -1.79
N VAL A 150 15.47 29.26 -2.87
CA VAL A 150 16.40 29.74 -3.94
C VAL A 150 15.63 29.95 -5.22
#